data_AF-A0ABD4ZHD7-F1
#
_entry.id   AF-A0ABD4ZHD7-F1
#
_cell.length_a   1.000
_cell.length_b   1.000
_cell.length_c   1.000
_cell.angle_alpha   90.00
_cell.angle_beta   90.00
_cell.angle_gamma   90.00
#
_symmetry.space_group_name_H-M   'P 1'
#
loop_
_entity.id
_entity.type
_entity.pdbx_description
1 polymer ?
#
loop_
_entity_poly.entity_id
_entity_poly.type
_entity_poly.pdbx_seq_one_letter_code
_entity_poly.pdbx_strand_id
1 'polypeptide(L)' 'LSAVSENGSSRTVRRASEAGIPVICYNTCINQKGVDKYVSAYLVGDPLEFGKKLGNAAADYFIANKIDQPKIAVI' A
#
# COMPACT_ATOMS: atom_id res chain seq x y z
N LEU A 1 15.19 11.69 -3.89
CA LEU A 1 14.56 10.63 -3.08
C LEU A 1 13.15 10.44 -3.59
N SER A 2 12.71 9.21 -3.83
CA SER A 2 11.30 8.95 -4.15
C SER A 2 10.70 8.08 -3.06
N ALA A 3 9.61 8.56 -2.46
CA ALA A 3 8.84 7.80 -1.47
C ALA A 3 8.10 6.59 -2.07
N VAL A 4 7.98 6.52 -3.41
CA VAL A 4 7.36 5.40 -4.13
C VAL A 4 8.34 4.29 -4.51
N SER A 5 9.61 4.38 -4.11
CA SER A 5 10.56 3.28 -4.27
C SER A 5 10.79 2.58 -2.93
N GLU A 6 10.51 1.27 -2.88
CA GLU A 6 10.77 0.41 -1.72
C GLU A 6 12.25 0.47 -1.25
N ASN A 7 13.17 0.82 -2.15
CA ASN A 7 14.60 0.87 -1.87
C ASN A 7 15.16 2.30 -1.88
N GLY A 8 14.51 3.24 -2.56
CA GLY A 8 15.02 4.59 -2.79
C GLY A 8 15.22 5.40 -1.50
N SER A 9 14.42 5.12 -0.47
CA SER A 9 14.48 5.80 0.82
C SER A 9 15.13 4.98 1.94
N SER A 10 15.52 3.72 1.66
CA SER A 10 16.05 2.77 2.66
C SER A 10 17.26 3.30 3.44
N ARG A 11 18.22 3.92 2.74
CA ARG A 11 19.42 4.49 3.37
C ARG A 11 19.10 5.66 4.31
N THR A 12 18.15 6.50 3.94
CA THR A 12 17.76 7.66 4.75
C THR A 12 16.95 7.23 5.97
N VAL A 13 16.00 6.31 5.79
CA VAL A 13 15.21 5.73 6.89
C VAL A 13 16.12 5.04 7.91
N ARG A 14 17.08 4.25 7.45
CA ARG A 14 18.07 3.60 8.32
C ARG A 14 18.85 4.62 9.15
N ARG A 15 19.38 5.68 8.54
CA ARG A 15 20.17 6.70 9.26
C ARG A 15 19.33 7.46 10.29
N ALA A 16 18.08 7.78 9.96
CA ALA A 16 17.18 8.45 10.90
C ALA A 16 16.91 7.55 12.12
N SER A 17 16.59 6.28 11.88
CA SER A 17 16.39 5.28 12.94
C SER A 17 17.65 5.08 13.81
N GLU A 18 18.82 4.93 13.19
CA GLU A 18 20.11 4.79 13.89
C GLU A 18 20.49 6.05 14.69
N ALA A 19 20.00 7.23 14.30
CA ALA A 19 20.18 8.48 15.03
C ALA A 19 19.14 8.69 16.16
N GLY A 20 18.26 7.72 16.42
CA GLY A 20 17.22 7.82 17.44
C GLY A 20 16.01 8.68 17.02
N ILE A 21 15.89 9.01 15.73
CA ILE A 21 14.75 9.76 15.20
C ILE A 21 13.64 8.76 14.84
N PRO A 22 12.45 8.83 15.43
CA PRO A 22 11.33 7.97 15.07
C PRO A 22 10.93 8.16 13.61
N VAL A 23 10.75 7.06 12.89
CA VAL A 23 10.33 7.08 11.49
C VAL A 23 8.91 6.54 11.39
N ILE A 24 8.02 7.32 10.77
CA ILE A 24 6.64 6.91 10.48
C ILE A 24 6.47 6.79 8.97
N CYS A 25 6.02 5.62 8.51
CA CYS A 25 5.63 5.43 7.12
C CYS A 25 4.14 5.72 6.94
N TYR A 26 3.79 6.28 5.78
CA TYR A 26 2.43 6.61 5.41
C TYR A 26 2.15 6.16 3.99
N ASN A 27 1.09 5.36 3.80
CA ASN A 27 0.57 4.86 2.52
C ASN A 27 1.50 3.91 1.74
N THR A 28 2.80 4.18 1.72
CA THR A 28 3.83 3.38 1.09
C THR A 28 5.06 3.42 1.98
N CYS A 29 5.83 2.35 1.99
CA CYS A 29 7.02 2.26 2.82
C CYS A 29 8.15 1.53 2.08
N ILE A 30 9.31 1.47 2.72
CA ILE A 30 10.41 0.59 2.27
C ILE A 30 9.99 -0.88 2.37
N ASN A 31 10.80 -1.79 1.82
CA ASN A 31 10.51 -3.22 1.91
C ASN A 31 10.22 -3.69 3.34
N GLN A 32 9.44 -4.76 3.50
CA GLN A 32 8.95 -5.23 4.80
C GLN A 32 10.05 -5.42 5.86
N LYS A 33 11.19 -6.01 5.46
CA LYS A 33 12.34 -6.20 6.36
C LYS A 33 12.87 -4.89 6.92
N GLY A 34 12.81 -3.82 6.12
CA GLY A 34 13.18 -2.48 6.54
C GLY A 34 12.14 -1.85 7.47
N VAL A 35 10.84 -2.09 7.21
CA VAL A 35 9.75 -1.64 8.09
C VAL A 35 9.93 -2.21 9.48
N ASP A 36 10.06 -3.53 9.59
CA ASP A 36 10.14 -4.24 10.87
C ASP A 36 11.34 -3.79 11.73
N LYS A 37 12.39 -3.25 11.09
CA LYS A 37 13.65 -2.91 11.75
C LYS A 37 13.84 -1.42 12.02
N TYR A 38 13.40 -0.54 11.14
CA TYR A 38 13.77 0.88 11.18
C TYR A 38 12.57 1.83 11.30
N VAL A 39 11.34 1.32 11.20
CA VAL A 39 10.13 2.13 11.19
C VAL A 39 9.38 1.93 12.50
N SER A 40 9.05 3.03 13.16
CA SER A 40 8.36 3.04 14.45
C SER A 40 6.86 2.78 14.30
N ALA A 41 6.26 3.23 13.20
CA ALA A 41 4.87 2.98 12.87
C ALA A 41 4.63 3.04 11.36
N TYR A 42 3.71 2.21 10.87
CA TYR A 42 3.27 2.25 9.48
C TYR A 42 1.76 2.46 9.41
N LEU A 43 1.36 3.65 8.96
CA LEU A 43 -0.03 4.00 8.72
C LEU A 43 -0.40 3.71 7.27
N VAL A 44 -1.19 2.65 7.07
CA VAL A 44 -1.70 2.24 5.76
C VAL A 44 -3.13 1.73 5.92
N GLY A 45 -3.97 2.01 4.91
CA GLY A 45 -5.30 1.42 4.83
C GLY A 45 -5.22 -0.07 4.51
N ASP A 46 -6.19 -0.87 4.95
CA ASP A 46 -6.20 -2.32 4.70
C ASP A 46 -6.39 -2.62 3.20
N PRO A 47 -5.34 -3.06 2.48
CA PRO A 47 -5.43 -3.26 1.04
C PRO A 47 -6.42 -4.35 0.65
N LEU A 48 -6.63 -5.36 1.51
CA LEU A 48 -7.57 -6.44 1.26
C LEU A 48 -9.00 -5.93 1.31
N GLU A 49 -9.33 -5.16 2.34
CA GLU A 49 -10.65 -4.56 2.48
C GLU A 49 -10.93 -3.53 1.38
N PHE A 50 -9.92 -2.75 0.98
CA PHE A 50 -10.01 -1.86 -0.18
C PHE A 50 -10.29 -2.62 -1.48
N GLY A 51 -9.55 -3.71 -1.75
CA GLY A 51 -9.77 -4.55 -2.93
C GLY A 51 -11.15 -5.19 -2.95
N LYS A 52 -11.62 -5.68 -1.80
CA LYS A 52 -12.97 -6.24 -1.65
C LYS A 52 -14.06 -5.21 -1.94
N LYS A 53 -13.95 -4.00 -1.38
CA LYS A 53 -14.91 -2.91 -1.63
C LYS A 53 -14.94 -2.52 -3.11
N LEU A 54 -13.78 -2.45 -3.75
CA LEU A 54 -13.68 -2.19 -5.19
C LEU A 54 -14.38 -3.29 -6.01
N GLY A 55 -14.13 -4.55 -5.70
CA GLY A 55 -14.77 -5.69 -6.36
C GLY A 55 -16.29 -5.69 -6.21
N ASN A 56 -16.78 -5.42 -4.99
CA ASN A 56 -18.22 -5.32 -4.72
C ASN A 56 -18.87 -4.19 -5.53
N ALA A 57 -18.26 -3.00 -5.55
CA ALA A 57 -18.79 -1.88 -6.32
C ALA A 57 -18.82 -2.18 -7.83
N ALA A 58 -17.83 -2.90 -8.36
CA ALA A 58 -17.84 -3.36 -9.74
C ALA A 58 -18.97 -4.38 -10.00
N ALA A 59 -19.17 -5.33 -9.09
CA ALA A 59 -20.25 -6.31 -9.18
C ALA A 59 -21.64 -5.65 -9.16
N ASP A 60 -21.86 -4.72 -8.25
CA ASP A 60 -23.11 -3.94 -8.15
C ASP A 60 -23.42 -3.23 -9.47
N TYR A 61 -22.40 -2.63 -10.10
CA TYR A 61 -22.55 -1.99 -11.41
C TYR A 61 -22.96 -2.99 -12.51
N PHE A 62 -22.33 -4.15 -12.59
CA PHE A 62 -22.66 -5.14 -13.62
C PHE A 62 -24.07 -5.70 -13.46
N ILE A 63 -24.49 -5.97 -12.23
CA ILE A 63 -25.85 -6.43 -11.91
C ILE A 63 -26.88 -5.36 -12.28
N ALA A 64 -26.66 -4.10 -11.89
CA ALA A 64 -27.57 -2.99 -12.18
C ALA A 64 -27.77 -2.76 -13.69
N ASN A 65 -26.74 -3.04 -14.48
CA ASN A 65 -26.75 -2.85 -15.94
C ASN A 65 -27.06 -4.13 -16.74
N LYS A 66 -27.41 -5.24 -16.07
CA LYS A 66 -27.70 -6.54 -16.72
C LYS A 66 -26.54 -7.02 -17.61
N ILE A 67 -25.32 -6.89 -17.11
CA ILE A 67 -24.09 -7.33 -17.79
C ILE A 67 -23.71 -8.70 -17.23
N ASP A 68 -24.15 -9.75 -17.90
CA ASP A 68 -24.05 -11.13 -17.41
C ASP A 68 -22.67 -11.77 -17.64
N GLN A 69 -21.89 -11.21 -18.58
CA GLN A 69 -20.55 -11.67 -18.94
C GLN A 69 -19.59 -10.48 -19.03
N PRO A 70 -19.25 -9.83 -17.89
CA PRO A 70 -18.35 -8.70 -17.88
C PRO A 70 -16.94 -9.15 -18.29
N LYS A 71 -16.34 -8.41 -19.24
CA LYS A 71 -14.94 -8.59 -19.62
C LYS A 71 -14.08 -7.64 -18.78
N ILE A 72 -13.34 -8.20 -17.83
CA ILE A 72 -12.45 -7.44 -16.95
C ILE A 72 -11.01 -7.77 -17.33
N ALA A 73 -10.23 -6.76 -17.68
CA ALA A 73 -8.79 -6.90 -17.81
C ALA A 73 -8.15 -6.70 -16.44
N VAL A 74 -7.28 -7.63 -16.04
CA VAL A 74 -6.39 -7.45 -14.88
C VAL A 74 -5.02 -7.07 -15.44
N ILE A 75 -4.51 -5.91 -15.03
CA ILE A 75 -3.22 -5.35 -15.46
C ILE A 75 -2.23 -5.49 -14.30
#